data_AF-A0A4W6CDP1-F1
#
_entry.id   AF-A0A4W6CDP1-F1
#
_cell.length_a   1.000
_cell.length_b   1.000
_cell.length_c   1.000
_cell.angle_alpha   90.00
_cell.angle_beta   90.00
_cell.angle_gamma   90.00
#
_symmetry.space_group_name_H-M   'P 1'
#
loop_
_entity.id
_entity.type
_entity.pdbx_description
1 polymer ?
#
loop_
_entity_poly.entity_id
_entity_poly.type
_entity_poly.pdbx_seq_one_letter_code
_entity_poly.pdbx_strand_id
1 'polypeptide(L)'
;MLLQHRMDFWWFPHMWSHMQPHLFHNVSVLAEQMRLNKIFAQEHGIPTDMGYAVAPHHSGVYPVHSQLYEAWKSVWGIKVTSTEEYPHLRPARYRRGFIHNGIQVLPRQTCGLFTHTIFYNEYPGGSKELDKINFKLTCKIHCALSIQISIFMTHLSNYGNDRLGLYTFESLVKTLPPVKLAEKYFQIFPEERDPLWQNPCHDKRHKDIWSKEKTCDRLPKFLVIGPQKTGTTALHSFLSLHPAITSSFPSPTTFEEIQFFSGANYDNGIDWYMDFFPFPSNVSTDFMFEKSANYFDTEVASKRAAALLPRAKILAVLINPADRAYSWYQHQRAHQDPAAINNTFHLVVTAGPSAPKDLLALQRRCLNPGAYATHLERWLQHYQPSQLHIVDGALLRTNPALVMEGIQRFLGVTPIFNYTQALMYDDSKGFWCQRVEGGRAKCLGKSKGRKYPEMSPESRAFLAEYYREHNMELLRLLNRLGQPLPSWLRQELQIHLHSCF
;
A
#
# COMPACT_ATOMS: atom_id res chain seq x y z
N MET A 1 -18.43 43.80 13.72
CA MET A 1 -17.36 44.33 12.87
C MET A 1 -16.91 43.31 11.82
N LEU A 2 -16.45 42.10 12.18
CA LEU A 2 -15.99 41.10 11.18
C LEU A 2 -17.06 40.64 10.16
N LEU A 3 -18.29 40.41 10.61
CA LEU A 3 -19.39 40.03 9.72
C LEU A 3 -19.74 41.08 8.67
N GLN A 4 -19.36 42.35 8.89
CA GLN A 4 -19.56 43.41 7.89
C GLN A 4 -18.65 43.21 6.68
N HIS A 5 -17.48 42.60 6.87
CA HIS A 5 -16.47 42.32 5.84
C HIS A 5 -16.53 40.89 5.31
N ARG A 6 -17.61 40.16 5.55
CA ARG A 6 -17.70 38.72 5.19
C ARG A 6 -17.53 38.45 3.70
N MET A 7 -17.77 39.42 2.83
CA MET A 7 -17.60 39.29 1.37
C MET A 7 -16.16 39.59 0.92
N ASP A 8 -15.32 40.16 1.79
CA ASP A 8 -13.96 40.58 1.47
C ASP A 8 -12.94 39.43 1.66
N PHE A 9 -13.36 38.30 2.24
CA PHE A 9 -12.51 37.15 2.55
C PHE A 9 -12.98 35.87 1.89
N TRP A 10 -12.02 34.98 1.59
CA TRP A 10 -12.29 33.58 1.27
C TRP A 10 -12.41 32.78 2.56
N TRP A 11 -13.65 32.45 2.94
CA TRP A 11 -13.90 31.60 4.09
C TRP A 11 -13.85 30.14 3.70
N PHE A 12 -13.50 29.31 4.67
CA PHE A 12 -13.57 27.86 4.55
C PHE A 12 -14.28 27.30 5.77
N PRO A 13 -15.08 26.24 5.60
CA PRO A 13 -15.73 25.56 6.70
C PRO A 13 -14.73 24.94 7.66
N HIS A 14 -15.11 24.90 8.93
CA HIS A 14 -14.31 24.34 10.01
C HIS A 14 -15.20 23.55 10.99
N MET A 15 -14.58 22.93 11.99
CA MET A 15 -15.32 22.29 13.09
C MET A 15 -15.76 23.32 14.13
N TRP A 16 -17.02 23.22 14.61
CA TRP A 16 -17.66 24.15 15.55
C TRP A 16 -16.84 24.42 16.83
N SER A 17 -16.39 23.36 17.51
CA SER A 17 -15.58 23.49 18.74
C SER A 17 -14.05 23.46 18.51
N HIS A 18 -13.60 23.57 17.25
CA HIS A 18 -12.18 23.45 16.88
C HIS A 18 -11.48 22.17 17.42
N MET A 19 -12.26 21.13 17.75
CA MET A 19 -11.75 19.86 18.27
C MET A 19 -11.19 19.00 17.15
N GLN A 20 -10.07 18.31 17.41
CA GLN A 20 -9.37 17.50 16.43
C GLN A 20 -10.23 16.30 15.95
N PRO A 21 -10.37 16.05 14.63
CA PRO A 21 -11.22 14.97 14.12
C PRO A 21 -10.92 13.58 14.64
N HIS A 22 -9.64 13.25 14.85
CA HIS A 22 -9.21 11.91 15.30
C HIS A 22 -9.65 11.56 16.74
N LEU A 23 -10.19 12.53 17.49
CA LEU A 23 -10.80 12.32 18.81
C LEU A 23 -12.26 11.83 18.72
N PHE A 24 -12.83 11.81 17.52
CA PHE A 24 -14.18 11.33 17.29
C PHE A 24 -14.15 9.99 16.58
N HIS A 25 -15.09 9.13 16.95
CA HIS A 25 -15.16 7.75 16.46
C HIS A 25 -16.37 7.52 15.55
N ASN A 26 -17.34 8.45 15.57
CA ASN A 26 -18.59 8.34 14.85
C ASN A 26 -18.73 9.48 13.84
N VAL A 27 -18.89 9.10 12.56
CA VAL A 27 -19.12 10.03 11.44
C VAL A 27 -20.31 10.96 11.72
N SER A 28 -21.37 10.46 12.35
CA SER A 28 -22.56 11.26 12.66
C SER A 28 -22.26 12.41 13.63
N VAL A 29 -21.39 12.18 14.61
CA VAL A 29 -21.00 13.21 15.60
C VAL A 29 -20.09 14.25 14.95
N LEU A 30 -19.13 13.81 14.12
CA LEU A 30 -18.29 14.72 13.31
C LEU A 30 -19.14 15.58 12.37
N ALA A 31 -20.09 14.95 11.67
CA ALA A 31 -20.99 15.64 10.76
C ALA A 31 -21.85 16.66 11.51
N GLU A 32 -22.32 16.35 12.72
CA GLU A 32 -23.12 17.29 13.51
C GLU A 32 -22.33 18.52 13.95
N GLN A 33 -21.08 18.32 14.40
CA GLN A 33 -20.16 19.44 14.70
C GLN A 33 -19.91 20.32 13.47
N MET A 34 -19.86 19.73 12.28
CA MET A 34 -19.75 20.49 11.03
C MET A 34 -21.06 21.19 10.65
N ARG A 35 -22.22 20.59 10.91
CA ARG A 35 -23.54 21.20 10.65
C ARG A 35 -23.78 22.44 11.49
N LEU A 36 -23.40 22.43 12.76
CA LEU A 36 -23.48 23.62 13.62
C LEU A 36 -22.71 24.80 13.03
N ASN A 37 -21.48 24.55 12.53
CA ASN A 37 -20.69 25.57 11.83
C ASN A 37 -21.34 26.03 10.52
N LYS A 38 -21.99 25.11 9.78
CA LYS A 38 -22.74 25.41 8.56
C LYS A 38 -23.95 26.30 8.80
N ILE A 39 -24.75 25.99 9.82
CA ILE A 39 -25.91 26.78 10.21
C ILE A 39 -25.47 28.19 10.57
N PHE A 40 -24.43 28.33 11.39
CA PHE A 40 -23.88 29.64 11.75
C PHE A 40 -23.42 30.43 10.52
N ALA A 41 -22.72 29.79 9.58
CA ALA A 41 -22.30 30.44 8.34
C ALA A 41 -23.51 30.91 7.51
N GLN A 42 -24.57 30.11 7.43
CA GLN A 42 -25.79 30.45 6.71
C GLN A 42 -26.56 31.60 7.36
N GLU A 43 -26.76 31.55 8.68
CA GLU A 43 -27.44 32.59 9.46
C GLU A 43 -26.77 33.96 9.34
N HIS A 44 -25.43 33.97 9.22
CA HIS A 44 -24.65 35.19 9.13
C HIS A 44 -24.21 35.54 7.70
N GLY A 45 -24.68 34.79 6.69
CA GLY A 45 -24.39 35.04 5.27
C GLY A 45 -22.90 34.96 4.90
N ILE A 46 -22.14 34.05 5.52
CA ILE A 46 -20.71 33.82 5.28
C ILE A 46 -20.54 32.83 4.11
N PRO A 47 -19.83 33.19 3.02
CA PRO A 47 -19.67 32.32 1.86
C PRO A 47 -18.62 31.22 2.12
N THR A 48 -19.05 29.96 2.19
CA THR A 48 -18.20 28.78 2.46
C THR A 48 -18.15 27.78 1.30
N ASP A 49 -18.44 28.22 0.09
CA ASP A 49 -18.67 27.41 -1.12
C ASP A 49 -17.40 27.18 -1.97
N MET A 50 -16.23 27.51 -1.44
CA MET A 50 -14.94 27.38 -2.14
C MET A 50 -14.48 25.93 -2.34
N GLY A 51 -15.21 24.94 -1.82
CA GLY A 51 -14.87 23.52 -1.95
C GLY A 51 -13.59 23.09 -1.23
N TYR A 52 -13.09 23.94 -0.32
CA TYR A 52 -11.87 23.73 0.46
C TYR A 52 -12.16 23.72 1.95
N ALA A 53 -11.59 22.77 2.68
CA ALA A 53 -11.61 22.76 4.14
C ALA A 53 -10.26 22.29 4.67
N VAL A 54 -9.94 22.63 5.91
CA VAL A 54 -8.82 22.02 6.63
C VAL A 54 -9.25 21.68 8.04
N ALA A 55 -8.78 20.55 8.55
CA ALA A 55 -9.11 20.10 9.88
C ALA A 55 -8.29 20.86 10.94
N PRO A 56 -8.84 21.05 12.16
CA PRO A 56 -8.07 21.52 13.30
C PRO A 56 -6.76 20.73 13.46
N HIS A 57 -5.64 21.47 13.56
CA HIS A 57 -4.28 20.92 13.65
C HIS A 57 -3.86 19.99 12.50
N HIS A 58 -4.51 20.09 11.33
CA HIS A 58 -4.31 19.19 10.18
C HIS A 58 -4.54 17.70 10.49
N SER A 59 -5.13 17.39 11.65
CA SER A 59 -5.30 16.02 12.10
C SER A 59 -6.43 15.32 11.36
N GLY A 60 -6.26 14.01 11.12
CA GLY A 60 -7.19 13.22 10.31
C GLY A 60 -7.08 13.42 8.80
N VAL A 61 -6.33 14.42 8.31
CA VAL A 61 -5.98 14.54 6.89
C VAL A 61 -4.85 13.56 6.55
N TYR A 62 -3.78 13.58 7.35
CA TYR A 62 -2.75 12.55 7.35
C TYR A 62 -2.16 12.38 8.76
N PRO A 63 -2.10 11.16 9.33
CA PRO A 63 -2.71 9.93 8.83
C PRO A 63 -4.21 10.09 8.59
N VAL A 64 -4.70 9.45 7.53
CA VAL A 64 -6.10 9.57 7.10
C VAL A 64 -7.02 9.06 8.20
N HIS A 65 -8.07 9.82 8.47
CA HIS A 65 -9.22 9.41 9.27
C HIS A 65 -10.44 9.38 8.34
N SER A 66 -10.84 8.20 7.87
CA SER A 66 -11.85 8.06 6.80
C SER A 66 -13.15 8.78 7.11
N GLN A 67 -13.58 8.78 8.39
CA GLN A 67 -14.78 9.46 8.85
C GLN A 67 -14.77 10.97 8.59
N LEU A 68 -13.59 11.61 8.64
CA LEU A 68 -13.44 13.03 8.33
C LEU A 68 -13.75 13.31 6.86
N TYR A 69 -13.22 12.48 5.95
CA TYR A 69 -13.44 12.63 4.51
C TYR A 69 -14.91 12.42 4.14
N GLU A 70 -15.58 11.45 4.76
CA GLU A 70 -17.02 11.23 4.59
C GLU A 70 -17.87 12.39 5.11
N ALA A 71 -17.57 12.90 6.31
CA ALA A 71 -18.25 14.05 6.89
C ALA A 71 -18.06 15.31 6.02
N TRP A 72 -16.84 15.55 5.53
CA TRP A 72 -16.56 16.68 4.64
C TRP A 72 -17.34 16.65 3.33
N LYS A 73 -17.44 15.49 2.68
CA LYS A 73 -18.26 15.37 1.47
C LYS A 73 -19.74 15.57 1.76
N SER A 74 -20.25 14.90 2.79
CA SER A 74 -21.69 14.88 3.08
C SER A 74 -22.20 16.24 3.58
N VAL A 75 -21.44 16.95 4.41
CA VAL A 75 -21.89 18.22 5.00
C VAL A 75 -21.56 19.40 4.09
N TRP A 76 -20.37 19.43 3.49
CA TRP A 76 -19.85 20.62 2.80
C TRP A 76 -19.55 20.41 1.31
N GLY A 77 -19.50 19.17 0.82
CA GLY A 77 -19.11 18.89 -0.56
C GLY A 77 -17.65 19.24 -0.86
N ILE A 78 -16.75 19.06 0.12
CA ILE A 78 -15.32 19.40 -0.02
C ILE A 78 -14.68 18.56 -1.13
N LYS A 79 -13.87 19.23 -1.95
CA LYS A 79 -13.07 18.64 -3.02
C LYS A 79 -11.57 18.78 -2.77
N VAL A 80 -11.15 19.78 -2.00
CA VAL A 80 -9.74 20.07 -1.73
C VAL A 80 -9.49 20.26 -0.25
N THR A 81 -8.35 19.78 0.24
CA THR A 81 -7.84 20.09 1.57
C THR A 81 -6.32 20.28 1.52
N SER A 82 -5.69 20.57 2.65
CA SER A 82 -4.24 20.67 2.75
C SER A 82 -3.69 19.97 3.99
N THR A 83 -2.48 19.45 3.88
CA THR A 83 -1.77 18.77 4.97
C THR A 83 -0.34 19.29 5.10
N GLU A 84 0.13 19.43 6.33
CA GLU A 84 1.55 19.65 6.62
C GLU A 84 2.30 18.35 6.99
N GLU A 85 1.57 17.25 7.12
CA GLU A 85 2.04 16.02 7.77
C GLU A 85 2.51 14.94 6.78
N TYR A 86 2.18 15.05 5.49
CA TYR A 86 2.42 14.00 4.49
C TYR A 86 3.65 14.26 3.60
N PRO A 87 4.55 13.27 3.40
CA PRO A 87 4.60 12.00 4.10
C PRO A 87 5.15 12.13 5.53
N HIS A 88 5.80 13.26 5.84
CA HIS A 88 6.30 13.63 7.16
C HIS A 88 6.22 15.15 7.37
N LEU A 89 6.12 15.59 8.63
CA LEU A 89 6.16 17.01 8.96
C LEU A 89 7.49 17.66 8.54
N ARG A 90 8.62 16.95 8.68
CA ARG A 90 9.94 17.45 8.31
C ARG A 90 10.76 16.41 7.54
N PRO A 91 11.62 16.85 6.60
CA PRO A 91 11.78 18.23 6.12
C PRO A 91 10.68 18.62 5.12
N ALA A 92 10.32 19.90 5.11
CA ALA A 92 9.15 20.40 4.36
C ALA A 92 9.27 20.23 2.82
N ARG A 93 10.50 20.17 2.29
CA ARG A 93 10.79 19.93 0.87
C ARG A 93 10.36 18.56 0.33
N TYR A 94 10.10 17.58 1.20
CA TYR A 94 9.63 16.25 0.79
C TYR A 94 8.11 16.09 0.92
N ARG A 95 7.41 17.14 1.38
CA ARG A 95 5.95 17.12 1.42
C ARG A 95 5.39 17.10 0.01
N ARG A 96 4.36 16.31 -0.19
CA ARG A 96 3.72 16.08 -1.48
C ARG A 96 2.20 16.04 -1.35
N GLY A 97 1.50 16.12 -2.46
CA GLY A 97 0.06 15.93 -2.51
C GLY A 97 -0.32 14.45 -2.52
N PHE A 98 -1.62 14.21 -2.38
CA PHE A 98 -2.25 12.93 -2.72
C PHE A 98 -3.74 13.12 -2.94
N ILE A 99 -4.39 12.16 -3.59
CA ILE A 99 -5.85 12.11 -3.70
C ILE A 99 -6.34 10.94 -2.85
N HIS A 100 -7.30 11.20 -1.96
CA HIS A 100 -7.94 10.15 -1.19
C HIS A 100 -9.43 10.37 -1.13
N ASN A 101 -10.20 9.30 -1.39
CA ASN A 101 -11.65 9.34 -1.44
C ASN A 101 -12.14 10.51 -2.32
N GLY A 102 -11.54 10.77 -3.47
CA GLY A 102 -11.92 11.88 -4.37
C GLY A 102 -11.67 13.31 -3.84
N ILE A 103 -11.02 13.47 -2.67
CA ILE A 103 -10.56 14.77 -2.16
C ILE A 103 -9.08 14.93 -2.48
N GLN A 104 -8.74 16.03 -3.13
CA GLN A 104 -7.38 16.45 -3.45
C GLN A 104 -6.70 17.06 -2.22
N VAL A 105 -5.66 16.42 -1.72
CA VAL A 105 -4.87 16.88 -0.59
C VAL A 105 -3.61 17.55 -1.11
N LEU A 106 -3.45 18.84 -0.82
CA LEU A 106 -2.28 19.60 -1.23
C LEU A 106 -1.23 19.66 -0.12
N PRO A 107 0.07 19.61 -0.44
CA PRO A 107 1.10 19.83 0.56
C PRO A 107 1.13 21.29 0.95
N ARG A 108 0.91 21.53 2.24
CA ARG A 108 1.09 22.83 2.84
C ARG A 108 2.56 23.03 3.18
N GLN A 109 3.08 24.20 2.83
CA GLN A 109 4.39 24.66 3.30
C GLN A 109 4.17 25.60 4.48
N THR A 110 4.92 25.36 5.56
CA THR A 110 4.92 26.27 6.71
C THR A 110 5.95 27.36 6.42
N CYS A 111 5.49 28.57 6.15
CA CYS A 111 6.37 29.72 6.18
C CYS A 111 6.67 30.04 7.64
N GLY A 112 7.94 29.98 8.04
CA GLY A 112 8.41 30.31 9.39
C GLY A 112 8.31 31.80 9.73
N LEU A 113 7.57 32.59 8.94
CA LEU A 113 7.02 33.86 9.39
C LEU A 113 5.99 33.55 10.48
N PHE A 114 6.50 33.27 11.68
CA PHE A 114 5.79 33.65 12.87
C PHE A 114 5.70 35.15 12.78
N THR A 115 4.56 35.62 12.29
CA THR A 115 4.20 37.01 12.34
C THR A 115 4.00 37.28 13.82
N HIS A 116 5.10 37.55 14.50
CA HIS A 116 5.03 38.28 15.75
C HIS A 116 4.18 39.50 15.46
N THR A 117 3.34 39.89 16.40
CA THR A 117 2.48 41.08 16.35
C THR A 117 3.33 42.36 16.39
N ILE A 118 4.33 42.45 15.51
CA ILE A 118 5.30 43.51 15.38
C ILE A 118 4.87 44.32 14.16
N PHE A 119 4.67 45.61 14.36
CA PHE A 119 4.34 46.52 13.27
C PHE A 119 5.53 46.62 12.30
N TYR A 120 5.26 46.85 11.00
CA TYR A 120 6.30 47.01 9.97
C TYR A 120 7.44 47.98 10.38
N ASN A 121 7.09 49.06 11.08
CA ASN A 121 8.01 50.08 11.55
C ASN A 121 8.78 49.68 12.83
N GLU A 122 8.30 48.66 13.54
CA GLU A 122 8.83 48.17 14.82
C GLU A 122 9.63 46.87 14.66
N TYR A 123 9.81 46.40 13.41
CA TYR A 123 10.65 45.26 13.12
C TYR A 123 12.06 45.49 13.69
N PRO A 124 12.71 44.50 14.35
CA PRO A 124 14.07 44.66 14.86
C PRO A 124 15.03 45.07 13.73
N GLY A 125 15.61 46.27 13.82
CA GLY A 125 16.44 46.89 12.75
C GLY A 125 15.69 47.86 11.82
N GLY A 126 14.37 48.01 11.97
CA GLY A 126 13.52 48.90 11.19
C GLY A 126 13.10 48.33 9.83
N SER A 127 12.18 49.02 9.15
CA SER A 127 11.65 48.63 7.84
C SER A 127 12.73 48.44 6.76
N LYS A 128 13.80 49.25 6.81
CA LYS A 128 14.94 49.13 5.89
C LYS A 128 15.72 47.83 6.06
N GLU A 129 15.78 47.28 7.27
CA GLU A 129 16.46 46.00 7.53
C GLU A 129 15.59 44.83 7.04
N LEU A 130 14.27 44.93 7.20
CA LEU A 130 13.32 43.99 6.59
C LEU A 130 13.37 44.02 5.06
N ASP A 131 13.52 45.20 4.44
CA ASP A 131 13.70 45.33 2.98
C ASP A 131 15.06 44.78 2.50
N LYS A 132 16.11 44.84 3.36
CA LYS A 132 17.44 44.24 3.10
C LYS A 132 17.46 42.73 3.29
N ILE A 133 16.70 42.19 4.25
CA ILE A 133 16.36 40.76 4.28
C ILE A 133 15.57 40.55 3.01
N ASN A 134 16.28 40.22 1.95
CA ASN A 134 15.78 40.24 0.59
C ASN A 134 14.71 39.14 0.49
N PHE A 135 13.48 39.45 0.91
CA PHE A 135 12.40 38.49 1.14
C PHE A 135 11.98 37.89 -0.19
N LYS A 136 12.05 38.73 -1.24
CA LYS A 136 12.05 38.33 -2.64
C LYS A 136 13.11 37.27 -2.94
N LEU A 137 14.31 37.34 -2.37
CA LEU A 137 15.38 36.38 -2.61
C LEU A 137 15.26 35.14 -1.72
N THR A 138 14.99 35.24 -0.42
CA THR A 138 14.96 34.06 0.46
C THR A 138 13.71 33.19 0.20
N CYS A 139 12.55 33.82 -0.03
CA CYS A 139 11.32 33.12 -0.38
C CYS A 139 11.31 32.68 -1.86
N LYS A 140 11.86 33.46 -2.82
CA LYS A 140 12.04 32.94 -4.20
C LYS A 140 13.16 31.92 -4.32
N ILE A 141 14.26 31.97 -3.59
CA ILE A 141 15.30 30.93 -3.68
C ILE A 141 14.75 29.63 -3.11
N HIS A 142 14.06 29.66 -1.96
CA HIS A 142 13.49 28.44 -1.36
C HIS A 142 12.23 27.93 -2.10
N CYS A 143 11.36 28.82 -2.59
CA CYS A 143 10.18 28.43 -3.39
C CYS A 143 10.55 28.15 -4.85
N ALA A 144 11.29 29.02 -5.54
CA ALA A 144 11.57 28.86 -6.98
C ALA A 144 12.61 27.78 -7.32
N LEU A 145 13.52 27.40 -6.40
CA LEU A 145 14.47 26.31 -6.67
C LEU A 145 13.95 24.92 -6.27
N SER A 146 12.83 24.81 -5.55
CA SER A 146 12.38 23.49 -5.05
C SER A 146 10.86 23.29 -4.93
N ILE A 147 10.02 24.33 -4.91
CA ILE A 147 8.58 24.22 -4.60
C ILE A 147 7.74 25.15 -5.49
N GLN A 148 7.16 24.60 -6.56
CA GLN A 148 6.40 25.37 -7.56
C GLN A 148 5.05 25.90 -7.07
N ILE A 149 4.44 25.26 -6.06
CA ILE A 149 3.15 25.66 -5.48
C ILE A 149 3.30 25.76 -3.95
N SER A 150 2.92 26.91 -3.39
CA SER A 150 2.92 27.16 -1.95
C SER A 150 1.54 27.58 -1.46
N ILE A 151 1.12 27.01 -0.34
CA ILE A 151 -0.15 27.35 0.34
C ILE A 151 0.19 28.10 1.62
N PHE A 152 -0.25 29.35 1.69
CA PHE A 152 -0.11 30.19 2.87
C PHE A 152 -1.48 30.30 3.54
N MET A 153 -1.53 30.11 4.85
CA MET A 153 -2.71 30.40 5.67
C MET A 153 -2.26 31.15 6.91
N THR A 154 -2.98 32.21 7.27
CA THR A 154 -2.73 33.00 8.48
C THR A 154 -3.96 32.96 9.39
N HIS A 155 -3.75 33.04 10.70
CA HIS A 155 -4.85 33.16 11.66
C HIS A 155 -5.37 34.60 11.68
N LEU A 156 -6.65 34.78 11.95
CA LEU A 156 -7.27 36.11 11.96
C LEU A 156 -6.66 37.05 13.03
N SER A 157 -6.31 36.51 14.19
CA SER A 157 -5.58 37.25 15.24
C SER A 157 -4.23 37.78 14.76
N ASN A 158 -3.63 37.06 13.81
CA ASN A 158 -2.44 37.53 13.12
C ASN A 158 -2.88 38.63 12.18
N TYR A 159 -3.79 38.42 11.21
CA TYR A 159 -4.21 39.48 10.26
C TYR A 159 -4.57 40.84 10.90
N GLY A 160 -5.23 40.85 12.06
CA GLY A 160 -5.54 42.10 12.80
C GLY A 160 -4.31 42.88 13.32
N ASN A 161 -3.17 42.21 13.52
CA ASN A 161 -1.91 42.75 14.07
C ASN A 161 -0.68 42.48 13.18
N ASP A 162 -0.83 41.72 12.09
CA ASP A 162 0.20 41.19 11.21
C ASP A 162 0.25 42.03 9.95
N ARG A 163 1.13 43.03 9.96
CA ARG A 163 1.36 43.89 8.79
C ARG A 163 2.47 43.35 7.88
N LEU A 164 3.12 42.24 8.25
CA LEU A 164 4.10 41.53 7.41
C LEU A 164 3.41 40.55 6.44
N GLY A 165 2.24 40.04 6.83
CA GLY A 165 1.40 39.21 5.97
C GLY A 165 1.03 39.91 4.66
N LEU A 166 0.55 41.16 4.73
CA LEU A 166 0.21 41.95 3.52
C LEU A 166 1.42 42.13 2.59
N TYR A 167 2.59 42.52 3.13
CA TYR A 167 3.84 42.62 2.37
C TYR A 167 4.22 41.30 1.68
N THR A 168 4.02 40.18 2.39
CA THR A 168 4.27 38.83 1.87
C THR A 168 3.33 38.50 0.70
N PHE A 169 2.03 38.80 0.83
CA PHE A 169 1.03 38.51 -0.19
C PHE A 169 1.12 39.41 -1.42
N GLU A 170 1.39 40.71 -1.25
CA GLU A 170 1.60 41.65 -2.38
C GLU A 170 2.86 41.32 -3.18
N SER A 171 3.86 40.70 -2.53
CA SER A 171 5.11 40.29 -3.17
C SER A 171 5.01 38.96 -3.95
N LEU A 172 3.91 38.21 -3.79
CA LEU A 172 3.69 36.92 -4.46
C LEU A 172 3.03 37.11 -5.84
N VAL A 173 3.50 36.34 -6.82
CA VAL A 173 3.33 36.68 -8.24
C VAL A 173 1.92 36.35 -8.77
N LYS A 174 1.19 35.35 -8.22
CA LYS A 174 -0.20 34.99 -8.58
C LYS A 174 -0.91 34.19 -7.47
N THR A 175 -2.16 34.53 -7.17
CA THR A 175 -3.05 33.78 -6.24
C THR A 175 -4.13 33.03 -7.04
N LEU A 176 -4.38 31.76 -6.71
CA LEU A 176 -5.44 30.94 -7.32
C LEU A 176 -6.43 30.47 -6.23
N PRO A 177 -7.73 30.35 -6.54
CA PRO A 177 -8.68 29.65 -5.68
C PRO A 177 -8.24 28.20 -5.41
N PRO A 178 -8.57 27.62 -4.23
CA PRO A 178 -8.07 26.30 -3.83
C PRO A 178 -8.31 25.17 -4.83
N VAL A 179 -9.48 25.10 -5.46
CA VAL A 179 -9.81 24.07 -6.47
C VAL A 179 -8.93 24.19 -7.71
N LYS A 180 -8.81 25.40 -8.26
CA LYS A 180 -7.93 25.67 -9.42
C LYS A 180 -6.45 25.43 -9.08
N LEU A 181 -6.06 25.72 -7.85
CA LEU A 181 -4.71 25.42 -7.36
C LEU A 181 -4.45 23.91 -7.32
N ALA A 182 -5.43 23.13 -6.86
CA ALA A 182 -5.31 21.68 -6.81
C ALA A 182 -5.24 21.06 -8.21
N GLU A 183 -6.09 21.50 -9.13
CA GLU A 183 -6.02 21.11 -10.54
C GLU A 183 -4.65 21.40 -11.14
N LYS A 184 -4.09 22.59 -10.88
CA LYS A 184 -2.76 22.96 -11.35
C LYS A 184 -1.67 22.10 -10.71
N TYR A 185 -1.80 21.79 -9.42
CA TYR A 185 -0.85 20.94 -8.70
C TYR A 185 -0.73 19.54 -9.33
N PHE A 186 -1.85 18.85 -9.51
CA PHE A 186 -1.87 17.49 -10.07
C PHE A 186 -1.72 17.44 -11.59
N GLN A 187 -1.67 18.60 -12.26
CA GLN A 187 -1.17 18.73 -13.65
C GLN A 187 0.36 18.78 -13.69
N ILE A 188 0.99 19.43 -12.69
CA ILE A 188 2.45 19.53 -12.59
C ILE A 188 3.05 18.21 -12.05
N PHE A 189 2.40 17.62 -11.04
CA PHE A 189 2.84 16.40 -10.35
C PHE A 189 1.81 15.26 -10.50
N PRO A 190 1.66 14.67 -11.71
CA PRO A 190 0.68 13.61 -11.95
C PRO A 190 0.94 12.34 -11.13
N GLU A 191 2.21 12.04 -10.82
CA GLU A 191 2.64 10.88 -10.03
C GLU A 191 2.25 10.97 -8.54
N GLU A 192 1.96 12.18 -8.05
CA GLU A 192 1.56 12.40 -6.66
C GLU A 192 0.06 12.23 -6.44
N ARG A 193 -0.71 11.89 -7.48
CA ARG A 193 -2.13 11.57 -7.31
C ARG A 193 -2.32 10.34 -6.43
N ASP A 194 -1.47 9.33 -6.65
CA ASP A 194 -1.52 8.08 -5.91
C ASP A 194 -0.82 8.23 -4.56
N PRO A 195 -1.52 7.93 -3.45
CA PRO A 195 -0.91 8.03 -2.14
C PRO A 195 0.22 7.00 -1.96
N LEU A 196 1.07 7.23 -0.98
CA LEU A 196 2.06 6.27 -0.48
C LEU A 196 1.95 6.25 1.05
N TRP A 197 1.13 5.34 1.55
CA TRP A 197 0.79 5.19 2.94
C TRP A 197 2.03 4.79 3.75
N GLN A 198 2.54 5.72 4.57
CA GLN A 198 3.62 5.43 5.51
C GLN A 198 3.05 4.76 6.76
N ASN A 199 3.91 4.04 7.49
CA ASN A 199 3.59 3.52 8.81
C ASN A 199 3.35 4.68 9.82
N PRO A 200 2.12 4.90 10.31
CA PRO A 200 1.83 6.01 11.23
C PRO A 200 2.58 5.91 12.57
N CYS A 201 3.02 4.72 12.98
CA CYS A 201 3.70 4.54 14.27
C CYS A 201 5.20 4.84 14.23
N HIS A 202 5.78 5.04 13.05
CA HIS A 202 7.18 5.40 12.91
C HIS A 202 7.46 6.89 13.13
N ASP A 203 6.42 7.72 13.03
CA ASP A 203 6.50 9.15 13.26
C ASP A 203 5.72 9.50 14.53
N LYS A 204 6.40 10.10 15.51
CA LYS A 204 5.79 10.50 16.79
C LYS A 204 4.60 11.42 16.56
N ARG A 205 4.71 12.37 15.64
CA ARG A 205 3.65 13.34 15.34
C ARG A 205 2.44 12.64 14.75
N HIS A 206 2.64 11.73 13.79
CA HIS A 206 1.52 10.96 13.21
C HIS A 206 0.82 10.12 14.25
N LYS A 207 1.56 9.45 15.13
CA LYS A 207 1.00 8.67 16.23
C LYS A 207 0.16 9.53 17.18
N ASP A 208 0.63 10.73 17.51
CA ASP A 208 -0.08 11.65 18.43
C ASP A 208 -1.41 12.18 17.85
N ILE A 209 -1.53 12.25 16.52
CA ILE A 209 -2.74 12.75 15.82
C ILE A 209 -3.54 11.63 15.12
N TRP A 210 -3.22 10.37 15.43
CA TRP A 210 -3.96 9.21 14.97
C TRP A 210 -5.04 8.83 15.99
N SER A 211 -6.10 8.16 15.54
CA SER A 211 -7.16 7.72 16.47
C SER A 211 -6.59 6.74 17.50
N LYS A 212 -6.95 6.93 18.78
CA LYS A 212 -6.50 6.09 19.89
C LYS A 212 -6.98 4.64 19.80
N GLU A 213 -8.03 4.38 19.02
CA GLU A 213 -8.53 3.03 18.77
C GLU A 213 -7.65 2.26 17.79
N LYS A 214 -6.74 2.94 17.09
CA LYS A 214 -5.87 2.33 16.08
C LYS A 214 -4.51 2.04 16.69
N THR A 215 -4.00 0.84 16.41
CA THR A 215 -2.66 0.41 16.79
C THR A 215 -1.96 -0.24 15.60
N CYS A 216 -0.64 -0.04 15.49
CA CYS A 216 0.16 -0.74 14.49
C CYS A 216 0.34 -2.23 14.82
N ASP A 217 -0.01 -2.66 16.03
CA ASP A 217 -0.06 -4.09 16.38
C ASP A 217 -1.15 -4.84 15.59
N ARG A 218 -2.10 -4.10 15.00
CA ARG A 218 -3.14 -4.63 14.10
C ARG A 218 -2.63 -4.85 12.66
N LEU A 219 -1.43 -4.35 12.31
CA LEU A 219 -0.84 -4.55 10.98
C LEU A 219 -0.11 -5.90 10.89
N PRO A 220 -0.10 -6.55 9.73
CA PRO A 220 0.55 -7.85 9.58
C PRO A 220 2.06 -7.75 9.73
N LYS A 221 2.64 -8.72 10.45
CA LYS A 221 4.09 -8.84 10.67
C LYS A 221 4.80 -9.51 9.50
N PHE A 222 4.06 -10.20 8.63
CA PHE A 222 4.62 -10.80 7.43
C PHE A 222 3.59 -10.93 6.30
N LEU A 223 4.09 -11.03 5.06
CA LEU A 223 3.30 -11.12 3.84
C LEU A 223 3.67 -12.39 3.06
N VAL A 224 2.67 -13.15 2.61
CA VAL A 224 2.85 -14.21 1.61
C VAL A 224 2.52 -13.65 0.24
N ILE A 225 3.57 -13.29 -0.52
CA ILE A 225 3.43 -12.42 -1.70
C ILE A 225 3.10 -13.17 -3.00
N GLY A 226 3.15 -14.51 -3.00
CA GLY A 226 2.96 -15.30 -4.22
C GLY A 226 4.21 -16.09 -4.63
N PRO A 227 4.41 -16.32 -5.95
CA PRO A 227 3.46 -16.02 -7.03
C PRO A 227 2.19 -16.88 -7.02
N GLN A 228 1.26 -16.59 -7.93
CA GLN A 228 0.08 -17.43 -8.16
C GLN A 228 0.48 -18.83 -8.61
N LYS A 229 -0.33 -19.83 -8.20
CA LYS A 229 -0.23 -21.25 -8.60
C LYS A 229 0.94 -22.04 -8.02
N THR A 230 1.60 -21.52 -6.99
CA THR A 230 2.75 -22.19 -6.36
C THR A 230 2.45 -22.91 -5.05
N GLY A 231 1.18 -22.91 -4.60
CA GLY A 231 0.77 -23.54 -3.34
C GLY A 231 0.49 -22.56 -2.20
N THR A 232 0.40 -21.25 -2.47
CA THR A 232 0.17 -20.22 -1.44
C THR A 232 -1.08 -20.43 -0.59
N THR A 233 -2.18 -20.96 -1.12
CA THR A 233 -3.37 -21.29 -0.30
C THR A 233 -3.13 -22.46 0.66
N ALA A 234 -2.30 -23.44 0.26
CA ALA A 234 -1.90 -24.52 1.15
C ALA A 234 -1.03 -23.98 2.28
N LEU A 235 -0.04 -23.15 1.94
CA LEU A 235 0.79 -22.47 2.93
C LEU A 235 -0.04 -21.62 3.89
N HIS A 236 -0.98 -20.81 3.39
CA HIS A 236 -1.91 -20.04 4.22
C HIS A 236 -2.67 -20.95 5.19
N SER A 237 -3.25 -22.05 4.70
CA SER A 237 -4.03 -22.96 5.52
C SER A 237 -3.20 -23.65 6.60
N PHE A 238 -1.93 -23.98 6.30
CA PHE A 238 -1.02 -24.55 7.30
C PHE A 238 -0.58 -23.50 8.33
N LEU A 239 -0.23 -22.28 7.90
CA LEU A 239 0.11 -21.19 8.82
C LEU A 239 -1.01 -20.91 9.84
N SER A 240 -2.26 -20.92 9.39
CA SER A 240 -3.43 -20.72 10.25
C SER A 240 -3.68 -21.87 11.26
N LEU A 241 -2.94 -22.97 11.21
CA LEU A 241 -3.00 -24.02 12.24
C LEU A 241 -2.20 -23.65 13.50
N HIS A 242 -1.25 -22.72 13.37
CA HIS A 242 -0.39 -22.33 14.47
C HIS A 242 -1.15 -21.39 15.42
N PRO A 243 -1.21 -21.68 16.74
CA PRO A 243 -2.02 -20.89 17.67
C PRO A 243 -1.61 -19.42 17.79
N ALA A 244 -0.32 -19.12 17.64
CA ALA A 244 0.20 -17.74 17.64
C ALA A 244 0.15 -17.02 16.27
N ILE A 245 -0.30 -17.65 15.19
CA ILE A 245 -0.36 -17.03 13.86
C ILE A 245 -1.82 -16.84 13.46
N THR A 246 -2.18 -15.60 13.14
CA THR A 246 -3.55 -15.24 12.77
C THR A 246 -3.57 -14.71 11.33
N SER A 247 -4.40 -15.30 10.48
CA SER A 247 -4.62 -14.79 9.12
C SER A 247 -5.60 -13.62 9.13
N SER A 248 -5.56 -12.80 8.09
CA SER A 248 -6.59 -11.81 7.82
C SER A 248 -7.99 -12.43 7.66
N PHE A 249 -9.03 -11.64 7.95
CA PHE A 249 -10.40 -11.98 7.62
C PHE A 249 -10.59 -12.09 6.10
N PRO A 250 -11.48 -12.98 5.64
CA PRO A 250 -11.72 -13.14 4.21
C PRO A 250 -12.43 -11.91 3.63
N SER A 251 -12.03 -11.53 2.42
CA SER A 251 -12.72 -10.55 1.60
C SER A 251 -13.92 -11.18 0.88
N PRO A 252 -15.07 -10.49 0.79
CA PRO A 252 -16.21 -10.99 0.02
C PRO A 252 -15.94 -11.11 -1.48
N THR A 253 -14.96 -10.35 -2.02
CA THR A 253 -14.64 -10.33 -3.46
C THR A 253 -13.40 -11.14 -3.81
N THR A 254 -12.41 -11.17 -2.91
CA THR A 254 -11.08 -11.76 -3.15
C THR A 254 -10.76 -12.94 -2.25
N PHE A 255 -11.76 -13.43 -1.49
CA PHE A 255 -11.67 -14.61 -0.62
C PHE A 255 -10.54 -14.51 0.41
N GLU A 256 -9.57 -15.44 0.39
CA GLU A 256 -8.43 -15.43 1.31
C GLU A 256 -7.41 -14.30 1.05
N GLU A 257 -7.52 -13.57 -0.06
CA GLU A 257 -6.58 -12.49 -0.41
C GLU A 257 -7.18 -11.11 -0.15
N ILE A 258 -6.39 -10.16 0.35
CA ILE A 258 -6.82 -8.76 0.52
C ILE A 258 -6.54 -7.96 -0.76
N GLN A 259 -5.41 -8.23 -1.42
CA GLN A 259 -4.96 -7.54 -2.63
C GLN A 259 -4.83 -6.01 -2.47
N PHE A 260 -4.47 -5.56 -1.28
CA PHE A 260 -4.32 -4.14 -0.94
C PHE A 260 -3.19 -3.47 -1.73
N PHE A 261 -1.97 -4.02 -1.74
CA PHE A 261 -0.81 -3.35 -2.35
C PHE A 261 -0.77 -3.44 -3.90
N SER A 262 -1.63 -4.25 -4.52
CA SER A 262 -1.55 -4.57 -5.95
C SER A 262 -2.35 -3.69 -6.90
N GLY A 263 -3.36 -2.94 -6.42
CA GLY A 263 -4.29 -2.26 -7.32
C GLY A 263 -5.20 -1.26 -6.63
N ALA A 264 -6.46 -1.19 -7.07
CA ALA A 264 -7.44 -0.19 -6.65
C ALA A 264 -7.81 -0.25 -5.16
N ASN A 265 -7.71 -1.43 -4.53
CA ASN A 265 -7.97 -1.58 -3.09
C ASN A 265 -7.05 -0.70 -2.23
N TYR A 266 -5.88 -0.33 -2.76
CA TYR A 266 -4.93 0.54 -2.09
C TYR A 266 -5.48 1.95 -1.80
N ASP A 267 -6.38 2.43 -2.66
CA ASP A 267 -6.93 3.80 -2.59
C ASP A 267 -7.96 3.94 -1.46
N ASN A 268 -8.47 2.82 -0.95
CA ASN A 268 -9.35 2.76 0.23
C ASN A 268 -8.64 3.15 1.54
N GLY A 269 -7.30 3.23 1.53
CA GLY A 269 -6.51 3.72 2.65
C GLY A 269 -6.18 2.69 3.73
N ILE A 270 -5.40 3.13 4.73
CA ILE A 270 -4.88 2.28 5.80
C ILE A 270 -6.01 1.71 6.66
N ASP A 271 -7.06 2.49 6.93
CA ASP A 271 -8.19 2.08 7.76
C ASP A 271 -8.88 0.85 7.19
N TRP A 272 -9.18 0.89 5.88
CA TRP A 272 -9.75 -0.24 5.16
C TRP A 272 -8.86 -1.50 5.24
N TYR A 273 -7.53 -1.33 5.13
CA TYR A 273 -6.60 -2.45 5.25
C TYR A 273 -6.57 -3.04 6.66
N MET A 274 -6.58 -2.19 7.69
CA MET A 274 -6.60 -2.61 9.08
C MET A 274 -7.87 -3.38 9.45
N ASP A 275 -9.00 -3.10 8.79
CA ASP A 275 -10.28 -3.77 9.05
C ASP A 275 -10.28 -5.26 8.72
N PHE A 276 -9.32 -5.74 7.93
CA PHE A 276 -9.09 -7.16 7.69
C PHE A 276 -8.38 -7.89 8.83
N PHE A 277 -7.90 -7.19 9.85
CA PHE A 277 -7.15 -7.80 10.94
C PHE A 277 -7.92 -7.68 12.26
N PRO A 278 -7.90 -8.72 13.11
CA PRO A 278 -8.50 -8.64 14.43
C PRO A 278 -7.75 -7.62 15.29
N PHE A 279 -8.42 -7.08 16.30
CA PHE A 279 -7.70 -6.33 17.33
C PHE A 279 -6.80 -7.30 18.09
N PRO A 280 -5.51 -6.98 18.26
CA PRO A 280 -4.59 -7.85 18.98
C PRO A 280 -5.08 -8.02 20.42
N SER A 281 -5.02 -9.24 20.91
CA SER A 281 -5.29 -9.49 22.33
C SER A 281 -4.19 -8.84 23.20
N ASN A 282 -4.45 -8.56 24.47
CA ASN A 282 -3.42 -8.05 25.41
C ASN A 282 -2.26 -9.04 25.62
N VAL A 283 -2.32 -10.23 25.01
CA VAL A 283 -1.26 -11.25 25.02
C VAL A 283 -0.34 -10.99 23.83
N SER A 284 0.92 -10.68 24.09
CA SER A 284 1.91 -10.15 23.13
C SER A 284 2.38 -11.13 22.04
N THR A 285 1.59 -12.15 21.69
CA THR A 285 2.02 -13.29 20.88
C THR A 285 1.42 -13.34 19.47
N ASP A 286 0.50 -12.44 19.10
CA ASP A 286 -0.20 -12.57 17.82
C ASP A 286 0.69 -12.15 16.63
N PHE A 287 0.98 -13.11 15.75
CA PHE A 287 1.63 -12.90 14.46
C PHE A 287 0.57 -12.84 13.37
N MET A 288 0.16 -11.63 13.01
CA MET A 288 -0.79 -11.43 11.92
C MET A 288 -0.11 -11.50 10.55
N PHE A 289 -0.80 -12.08 9.57
CA PHE A 289 -0.32 -12.12 8.19
C PHE A 289 -1.46 -12.02 7.17
N GLU A 290 -1.10 -11.61 5.97
CA GLU A 290 -1.96 -11.75 4.79
C GLU A 290 -1.25 -12.51 3.67
N LYS A 291 -2.05 -13.00 2.73
CA LYS A 291 -1.59 -13.73 1.55
C LYS A 291 -2.26 -13.14 0.33
N SER A 292 -1.50 -12.54 -0.57
CA SER A 292 -2.01 -12.01 -1.83
C SER A 292 -1.02 -12.35 -2.93
N ALA A 293 -1.35 -13.36 -3.76
CA ALA A 293 -0.36 -13.96 -4.66
C ALA A 293 0.01 -13.08 -5.88
N ASN A 294 -0.75 -12.02 -6.11
CA ASN A 294 -0.49 -11.01 -7.13
C ASN A 294 0.54 -9.94 -6.68
N TYR A 295 0.94 -9.92 -5.40
CA TYR A 295 1.96 -8.98 -4.92
C TYR A 295 3.33 -9.28 -5.54
N PHE A 296 3.65 -10.54 -5.80
CA PHE A 296 4.94 -10.97 -6.32
C PHE A 296 5.31 -10.30 -7.65
N ASP A 297 4.40 -10.33 -8.63
CA ASP A 297 4.65 -9.82 -9.99
C ASP A 297 4.26 -8.34 -10.17
N THR A 298 3.38 -7.80 -9.33
CA THR A 298 2.94 -6.40 -9.41
C THR A 298 4.07 -5.41 -9.10
N GLU A 299 4.27 -4.44 -9.97
CA GLU A 299 5.41 -3.51 -9.90
C GLU A 299 5.37 -2.58 -8.68
N VAL A 300 4.21 -2.02 -8.36
CA VAL A 300 4.08 -1.04 -7.27
C VAL A 300 3.99 -1.67 -5.88
N ALA A 301 3.79 -3.00 -5.79
CA ALA A 301 3.46 -3.68 -4.55
C ALA A 301 4.60 -3.62 -3.51
N SER A 302 5.85 -3.86 -3.93
CA SER A 302 7.00 -3.85 -3.01
C SER A 302 7.24 -2.46 -2.40
N LYS A 303 7.15 -1.40 -3.21
CA LYS A 303 7.27 0.00 -2.75
C LYS A 303 6.17 0.39 -1.77
N ARG A 304 4.91 0.07 -2.11
CA ARG A 304 3.73 0.35 -1.26
C ARG A 304 3.79 -0.44 0.05
N ALA A 305 4.11 -1.74 -0.03
CA ALA A 305 4.26 -2.59 1.14
C ALA A 305 5.38 -2.09 2.06
N ALA A 306 6.54 -1.71 1.54
CA ALA A 306 7.65 -1.23 2.35
C ALA A 306 7.39 0.13 3.01
N ALA A 307 6.59 1.01 2.39
CA ALA A 307 6.20 2.27 3.02
C ALA A 307 5.34 2.05 4.27
N LEU A 308 4.38 1.12 4.20
CA LEU A 308 3.47 0.83 5.33
C LEU A 308 4.05 -0.17 6.33
N LEU A 309 4.75 -1.21 5.84
CA LEU A 309 5.20 -2.37 6.59
C LEU A 309 6.72 -2.62 6.43
N PRO A 310 7.59 -1.63 6.69
CA PRO A 310 9.03 -1.73 6.43
C PRO A 310 9.73 -2.87 7.19
N ARG A 311 9.17 -3.33 8.32
CA ARG A 311 9.70 -4.42 9.15
C ARG A 311 9.05 -5.77 8.86
N ALA A 312 8.11 -5.85 7.93
CA ALA A 312 7.45 -7.12 7.62
C ALA A 312 8.44 -8.13 7.05
N LYS A 313 8.23 -9.41 7.38
CA LYS A 313 8.89 -10.53 6.70
C LYS A 313 8.12 -10.90 5.43
N ILE A 314 8.82 -11.35 4.41
CA ILE A 314 8.30 -11.64 3.08
C ILE A 314 8.51 -13.12 2.77
N LEU A 315 7.41 -13.83 2.50
CA LEU A 315 7.42 -15.23 2.10
C LEU A 315 7.05 -15.34 0.62
N ALA A 316 7.91 -15.95 -0.19
CA ALA A 316 7.67 -16.24 -1.60
C ALA A 316 7.75 -17.75 -1.86
N VAL A 317 6.73 -18.34 -2.47
CA VAL A 317 6.66 -19.78 -2.71
C VAL A 317 6.96 -20.07 -4.17
N LEU A 318 8.04 -20.78 -4.47
CA LEU A 318 8.49 -21.06 -5.83
C LEU A 318 8.36 -22.55 -6.18
N ILE A 319 7.84 -22.83 -7.37
CA ILE A 319 7.86 -24.17 -8.00
C ILE A 319 8.54 -24.04 -9.37
N ASN A 320 8.69 -25.13 -10.10
CA ASN A 320 9.16 -25.07 -11.48
C ASN A 320 8.31 -24.07 -12.30
N PRO A 321 8.92 -23.07 -12.97
CA PRO A 321 8.19 -22.01 -13.65
C PRO A 321 7.34 -22.53 -14.82
N ALA A 322 7.74 -23.64 -15.47
CA ALA A 322 6.95 -24.29 -16.51
C ALA A 322 5.66 -24.90 -15.94
N ASP A 323 5.75 -25.63 -14.82
CA ASP A 323 4.58 -26.21 -14.15
C ASP A 323 3.66 -25.10 -13.58
N ARG A 324 4.25 -24.00 -13.10
CA ARG A 324 3.50 -22.80 -12.67
C ARG A 324 2.70 -22.19 -13.82
N ALA A 325 3.33 -21.99 -14.98
CA ALA A 325 2.69 -21.47 -16.18
C ALA A 325 1.55 -22.38 -16.64
N TYR A 326 1.79 -23.70 -16.67
CA TYR A 326 0.77 -24.69 -17.02
C TYR A 326 -0.41 -24.69 -16.04
N SER A 327 -0.13 -24.60 -14.74
CA SER A 327 -1.17 -24.51 -13.71
C SER A 327 -2.01 -23.24 -13.84
N TRP A 328 -1.43 -22.12 -14.29
CA TRP A 328 -2.16 -20.90 -14.60
C TRP A 328 -3.07 -21.07 -15.82
N TYR A 329 -2.57 -21.65 -16.91
CA TYR A 329 -3.39 -21.97 -18.08
C TYR A 329 -4.59 -22.87 -17.71
N GLN A 330 -4.36 -23.95 -16.96
CA GLN A 330 -5.44 -24.83 -16.51
C GLN A 330 -6.42 -24.15 -15.56
N HIS A 331 -5.94 -23.17 -14.78
CA HIS A 331 -6.81 -22.33 -13.96
C HIS A 331 -7.74 -21.47 -14.81
N GLN A 332 -7.23 -20.86 -15.88
CA GLN A 332 -8.04 -20.04 -16.78
C GLN A 332 -9.07 -20.89 -17.55
N ARG A 333 -8.69 -22.10 -18.01
CA ARG A 333 -9.65 -23.05 -18.59
C ARG A 333 -10.79 -23.41 -17.64
N ALA A 334 -10.46 -23.66 -16.37
CA ALA A 334 -11.47 -23.98 -15.36
C ALA A 334 -12.42 -22.80 -15.05
N HIS A 335 -12.02 -21.57 -15.35
CA HIS A 335 -12.85 -20.36 -15.24
C HIS A 335 -13.49 -19.95 -16.58
N GLN A 336 -13.47 -20.85 -17.56
CA GLN A 336 -14.09 -20.65 -18.87
C GLN A 336 -13.53 -19.45 -19.66
N ASP A 337 -12.25 -19.14 -19.48
CA ASP A 337 -11.54 -18.14 -20.28
C ASP A 337 -11.50 -18.58 -21.76
N PRO A 338 -12.09 -17.81 -22.70
CA PRO A 338 -12.16 -18.19 -24.11
C PRO A 338 -10.78 -18.40 -24.75
N ALA A 339 -9.79 -17.59 -24.39
CA ALA A 339 -8.45 -17.70 -24.95
C ALA A 339 -7.78 -19.01 -24.51
N ALA A 340 -8.05 -19.46 -23.27
CA ALA A 340 -7.50 -20.70 -22.73
C ALA A 340 -8.26 -21.94 -23.22
N ILE A 341 -9.58 -21.85 -23.44
CA ILE A 341 -10.39 -22.97 -23.97
C ILE A 341 -10.09 -23.23 -25.44
N ASN A 342 -10.03 -22.17 -26.26
CA ASN A 342 -9.95 -22.28 -27.71
C ASN A 342 -8.54 -22.61 -28.21
N ASN A 343 -7.51 -22.46 -27.37
CA ASN A 343 -6.12 -22.68 -27.75
C ASN A 343 -5.47 -23.73 -26.86
N THR A 344 -4.62 -24.57 -27.44
CA THR A 344 -3.79 -25.52 -26.67
C THR A 344 -2.72 -24.76 -25.89
N PHE A 345 -2.21 -25.35 -24.80
CA PHE A 345 -1.15 -24.72 -24.02
C PHE A 345 0.08 -24.39 -24.85
N HIS A 346 0.47 -25.30 -25.76
CA HIS A 346 1.62 -25.09 -26.64
C HIS A 346 1.45 -23.82 -27.49
N LEU A 347 0.27 -23.65 -28.12
CA LEU A 347 -0.04 -22.45 -28.92
C LEU A 347 -0.03 -21.17 -28.09
N VAL A 348 -0.48 -21.23 -26.83
CA VAL A 348 -0.45 -20.08 -25.92
C VAL A 348 0.99 -19.66 -25.63
N VAL A 349 1.88 -20.60 -25.28
CA VAL A 349 3.25 -20.26 -24.87
C VAL A 349 4.17 -19.89 -26.04
N THR A 350 3.92 -20.41 -27.23
CA THR A 350 4.69 -20.10 -28.45
C THR A 350 4.09 -18.98 -29.30
N ALA A 351 2.99 -18.35 -28.84
CA ALA A 351 2.32 -17.27 -29.56
C ALA A 351 3.31 -16.15 -29.93
N GLY A 352 3.42 -15.86 -31.24
CA GLY A 352 4.26 -14.78 -31.76
C GLY A 352 3.59 -13.40 -31.65
N PRO A 353 4.32 -12.30 -31.92
CA PRO A 353 3.81 -10.94 -31.76
C PRO A 353 2.57 -10.59 -32.60
N SER A 354 2.33 -11.32 -33.69
CA SER A 354 1.17 -11.16 -34.57
C SER A 354 -0.10 -11.89 -34.08
N ALA A 355 -0.03 -12.62 -32.97
CA ALA A 355 -1.15 -13.35 -32.40
C ALA A 355 -2.24 -12.40 -31.85
N PRO A 356 -3.49 -12.89 -31.68
CA PRO A 356 -4.58 -12.11 -31.09
C PRO A 356 -4.20 -11.54 -29.71
N LYS A 357 -4.68 -10.33 -29.40
CA LYS A 357 -4.36 -9.61 -28.16
C LYS A 357 -4.69 -10.42 -26.90
N ASP A 358 -5.81 -11.11 -26.88
CA ASP A 358 -6.25 -11.92 -25.73
C ASP A 358 -5.34 -13.13 -25.50
N LEU A 359 -4.85 -13.75 -26.59
CA LEU A 359 -3.89 -14.85 -26.53
C LEU A 359 -2.55 -14.37 -25.97
N LEU A 360 -2.06 -13.22 -26.44
CA LEU A 360 -0.84 -12.59 -25.92
C LEU A 360 -0.99 -12.17 -24.46
N ALA A 361 -2.16 -11.68 -24.05
CA ALA A 361 -2.43 -11.35 -22.65
C ALA A 361 -2.37 -12.61 -21.77
N LEU A 362 -2.98 -13.72 -22.20
CA LEU A 362 -2.91 -15.00 -21.51
C LEU A 362 -1.47 -15.52 -21.43
N GLN A 363 -0.73 -15.49 -22.54
CA GLN A 363 0.68 -15.87 -22.61
C GLN A 363 1.52 -15.08 -21.60
N ARG A 364 1.39 -13.74 -21.56
CA ARG A 364 2.12 -12.90 -20.59
C ARG A 364 1.80 -13.27 -19.14
N ARG A 365 0.54 -13.58 -18.82
CA ARG A 365 0.14 -14.01 -17.46
C ARG A 365 0.66 -15.42 -17.11
N CYS A 366 0.80 -16.31 -18.10
CA CYS A 366 1.45 -17.61 -17.94
C CYS A 366 2.96 -17.45 -17.69
N LEU A 367 3.64 -16.66 -18.53
CA LEU A 367 5.10 -16.64 -18.62
C LEU A 367 5.75 -15.66 -17.64
N ASN A 368 5.33 -14.39 -17.64
CA ASN A 368 6.06 -13.31 -16.94
C ASN A 368 6.23 -13.57 -15.45
N PRO A 369 5.21 -14.01 -14.67
CA PRO A 369 5.39 -14.23 -13.24
C PRO A 369 6.32 -15.42 -12.90
N GLY A 370 6.75 -16.19 -13.90
CA GLY A 370 7.79 -17.21 -13.79
C GLY A 370 9.22 -16.67 -13.82
N ALA A 371 9.42 -15.39 -14.18
CA ALA A 371 10.73 -14.72 -14.14
C ALA A 371 11.11 -14.33 -12.70
N TYR A 372 11.32 -15.35 -11.85
CA TYR A 372 11.41 -15.17 -10.40
C TYR A 372 12.51 -14.21 -9.94
N ALA A 373 13.70 -14.28 -10.55
CA ALA A 373 14.81 -13.40 -10.18
C ALA A 373 14.44 -11.91 -10.31
N THR A 374 13.86 -11.52 -11.45
CA THR A 374 13.43 -10.15 -11.73
C THR A 374 12.45 -9.62 -10.69
N HIS A 375 11.47 -10.44 -10.31
CA HIS A 375 10.48 -10.05 -9.31
C HIS A 375 11.07 -9.98 -7.90
N LEU A 376 11.91 -10.95 -7.52
CA LEU A 376 12.58 -10.94 -6.21
C LEU A 376 13.53 -9.75 -6.06
N GLU A 377 14.28 -9.37 -7.10
CA GLU A 377 15.14 -8.18 -7.05
C GLU A 377 14.33 -6.91 -6.78
N ARG A 378 13.12 -6.78 -7.35
CA ARG A 378 12.23 -5.64 -7.06
C ARG A 378 11.80 -5.60 -5.60
N TRP A 379 11.60 -6.74 -4.95
CA TRP A 379 11.34 -6.80 -3.52
C TRP A 379 12.57 -6.43 -2.71
N LEU A 380 13.76 -6.88 -3.12
CA LEU A 380 15.04 -6.60 -2.48
C LEU A 380 15.51 -5.14 -2.62
N GLN A 381 14.96 -4.36 -3.56
CA GLN A 381 15.15 -2.91 -3.60
C GLN A 381 14.56 -2.18 -2.38
N HIS A 382 13.60 -2.80 -1.69
CA HIS A 382 12.87 -2.19 -0.58
C HIS A 382 12.96 -2.96 0.73
N TYR A 383 13.24 -4.27 0.68
CA TYR A 383 13.38 -5.13 1.84
C TYR A 383 14.80 -5.69 1.95
N GLN A 384 15.28 -5.86 3.17
CA GLN A 384 16.58 -6.49 3.41
C GLN A 384 16.53 -7.98 3.04
N PRO A 385 17.64 -8.57 2.57
CA PRO A 385 17.74 -10.01 2.31
C PRO A 385 17.27 -10.90 3.47
N SER A 386 17.53 -10.49 4.71
CA SER A 386 17.12 -11.20 5.92
C SER A 386 15.61 -11.17 6.20
N GLN A 387 14.87 -10.28 5.54
CA GLN A 387 13.41 -10.22 5.60
C GLN A 387 12.74 -11.08 4.53
N LEU A 388 13.49 -11.68 3.59
CA LEU A 388 12.94 -12.50 2.52
C LEU A 388 13.26 -13.98 2.77
N HIS A 389 12.24 -14.84 2.67
CA HIS A 389 12.40 -16.28 2.73
C HIS A 389 11.73 -16.95 1.52
N ILE A 390 12.51 -17.79 0.86
CA ILE A 390 12.07 -18.55 -0.31
C ILE A 390 11.60 -19.92 0.13
N VAL A 391 10.32 -20.18 -0.08
CA VAL A 391 9.68 -21.45 0.21
C VAL A 391 9.72 -22.31 -1.04
N ASP A 392 10.30 -23.51 -0.90
CA ASP A 392 10.25 -24.53 -1.94
C ASP A 392 8.85 -25.16 -2.00
N GLY A 393 8.10 -24.82 -3.06
CA GLY A 393 6.75 -25.33 -3.26
C GLY A 393 6.70 -26.81 -3.63
N ALA A 394 7.78 -27.38 -4.20
CA ALA A 394 7.85 -28.82 -4.43
C ALA A 394 7.98 -29.56 -3.10
N LEU A 395 8.84 -29.05 -2.20
CA LEU A 395 8.97 -29.58 -0.84
C LEU A 395 7.72 -29.35 0.01
N LEU A 396 7.04 -28.21 -0.15
CA LEU A 396 5.75 -27.96 0.52
C LEU A 396 4.69 -29.00 0.15
N ARG A 397 4.73 -29.48 -1.11
CA ARG A 397 3.82 -30.52 -1.59
C ARG A 397 4.19 -31.91 -1.05
N THR A 398 5.46 -32.24 -0.93
CA THR A 398 5.92 -33.59 -0.55
C THR A 398 6.12 -33.76 0.96
N ASN A 399 6.70 -32.76 1.63
CA ASN A 399 6.98 -32.73 3.06
C ASN A 399 6.70 -31.32 3.63
N PRO A 400 5.43 -30.95 3.86
CA PRO A 400 5.07 -29.64 4.38
C PRO A 400 5.59 -29.40 5.79
N ALA A 401 5.73 -30.42 6.64
CA ALA A 401 6.17 -30.26 8.02
C ALA A 401 7.58 -29.63 8.10
N LEU A 402 8.50 -30.09 7.25
CA LEU A 402 9.86 -29.55 7.17
C LEU A 402 9.87 -28.08 6.70
N VAL A 403 9.04 -27.74 5.71
CA VAL A 403 8.89 -26.36 5.24
C VAL A 403 8.35 -25.45 6.35
N MET A 404 7.31 -25.91 7.04
CA MET A 404 6.69 -25.13 8.12
C MET A 404 7.65 -24.94 9.30
N GLU A 405 8.51 -25.91 9.60
CA GLU A 405 9.57 -25.74 10.60
C GLU A 405 10.56 -24.62 10.20
N GLY A 406 11.02 -24.61 8.94
CA GLY A 406 11.86 -23.54 8.41
C GLY A 406 11.20 -22.16 8.51
N ILE A 407 9.90 -22.08 8.17
CA ILE A 407 9.13 -20.83 8.26
C ILE A 407 8.98 -20.38 9.72
N GLN A 408 8.72 -21.29 10.68
CA GLN A 408 8.64 -20.92 12.09
C GLN A 408 9.94 -20.32 12.61
N ARG A 409 11.09 -20.93 12.27
CA ARG A 409 12.42 -20.40 12.63
C ARG A 409 12.67 -19.04 11.97
N PHE A 410 12.33 -18.92 10.69
CA PHE A 410 12.47 -17.65 9.97
C PHE A 410 11.60 -16.55 10.58
N LEU A 411 10.35 -16.85 10.94
CA LEU A 411 9.44 -15.89 11.59
C LEU A 411 9.86 -15.58 13.03
N GLY A 412 10.52 -16.51 13.72
CA GLY A 412 10.85 -16.40 15.14
C GLY A 412 9.62 -16.54 16.03
N VAL A 413 8.62 -17.31 15.58
CA VAL A 413 7.37 -17.52 16.32
C VAL A 413 7.60 -18.52 17.46
N THR A 414 6.98 -18.25 18.60
CA THR A 414 7.00 -19.12 19.78
C THR A 414 5.58 -19.30 20.34
N PRO A 415 5.22 -20.48 20.87
CA PRO A 415 5.99 -21.74 20.88
C PRO A 415 6.06 -22.38 19.48
N ILE A 416 7.02 -23.30 19.26
CA ILE A 416 7.09 -24.08 18.02
C ILE A 416 5.94 -25.09 17.97
N PHE A 417 5.18 -25.07 16.87
CA PHE A 417 4.08 -25.97 16.57
C PHE A 417 4.53 -27.21 15.78
N ASN A 418 4.09 -28.39 16.21
CA ASN A 418 4.43 -29.65 15.57
C ASN A 418 3.47 -30.01 14.43
N TYR A 419 3.84 -29.64 13.21
CA TYR A 419 3.06 -29.92 12.00
C TYR A 419 2.94 -31.40 11.64
N THR A 420 3.83 -32.28 12.11
CA THR A 420 3.75 -33.74 11.83
C THR A 420 2.53 -34.38 12.47
N GLN A 421 2.05 -33.83 13.59
CA GLN A 421 0.85 -34.29 14.28
C GLN A 421 -0.41 -33.65 13.70
N ALA A 422 -0.31 -32.42 13.19
CA ALA A 422 -1.43 -31.64 12.67
C ALA A 422 -1.73 -31.89 11.18
N LEU A 423 -0.81 -32.49 10.43
CA LEU A 423 -0.97 -32.77 9.00
C LEU A 423 -1.03 -34.28 8.74
N MET A 424 -1.78 -34.66 7.72
CA MET A 424 -1.85 -36.03 7.22
C MET A 424 -1.93 -36.05 5.70
N TYR A 425 -1.31 -37.05 5.07
CA TYR A 425 -1.44 -37.26 3.63
C TYR A 425 -2.76 -37.98 3.33
N ASP A 426 -3.49 -37.52 2.33
CA ASP A 426 -4.73 -38.14 1.87
C ASP A 426 -4.50 -38.69 0.45
N ASP A 427 -4.49 -40.02 0.31
CA ASP A 427 -4.22 -40.69 -0.97
C ASP A 427 -5.29 -40.41 -2.04
N SER A 428 -6.55 -40.21 -1.61
CA SER A 428 -7.65 -39.94 -2.53
C SER A 428 -7.52 -38.54 -3.17
N LYS A 429 -7.07 -37.58 -2.36
CA LYS A 429 -6.79 -36.21 -2.76
C LYS A 429 -5.43 -36.11 -3.47
N GLY A 430 -4.44 -36.89 -3.06
CA GLY A 430 -3.05 -36.84 -3.50
C GLY A 430 -2.23 -35.69 -2.88
N PHE A 431 -2.71 -35.11 -1.77
CA PHE A 431 -2.09 -33.95 -1.11
C PHE A 431 -2.16 -34.06 0.41
N TRP A 432 -1.29 -33.31 1.09
CA TRP A 432 -1.36 -33.12 2.54
C TRP A 432 -2.54 -32.24 2.94
N CYS A 433 -3.21 -32.66 4.02
CA CYS A 433 -4.42 -32.06 4.55
C CYS A 433 -4.29 -31.85 6.06
N GLN A 434 -5.13 -30.98 6.63
CA GLN A 434 -5.20 -30.80 8.08
C GLN A 434 -5.83 -32.05 8.70
N ARG A 435 -5.21 -32.57 9.75
CA ARG A 435 -5.79 -33.61 10.61
C ARG A 435 -6.79 -32.95 11.56
N VAL A 436 -8.03 -33.42 11.57
CA VAL A 436 -9.07 -33.00 12.52
C VAL A 436 -9.36 -34.10 13.54
N GLU A 437 -10.06 -33.73 14.62
CA GLU A 437 -10.49 -34.68 15.64
C GLU A 437 -11.27 -35.85 15.03
N GLY A 438 -10.98 -37.07 15.50
CA GLY A 438 -11.51 -38.31 14.92
C GLY A 438 -10.72 -38.84 13.72
N GLY A 439 -9.52 -38.32 13.45
CA GLY A 439 -8.59 -38.88 12.45
C GLY A 439 -8.98 -38.61 10.99
N ARG A 440 -9.92 -37.70 10.75
CA ARG A 440 -10.36 -37.33 9.40
C ARG A 440 -9.43 -36.27 8.80
N ALA A 441 -9.30 -36.27 7.48
CA ALA A 441 -8.57 -35.27 6.72
C ALA A 441 -9.49 -34.12 6.29
N LYS A 442 -9.16 -32.88 6.70
CA LYS A 442 -9.74 -31.66 6.17
C LYS A 442 -8.84 -31.11 5.06
N CYS A 443 -9.13 -31.52 3.84
CA CYS A 443 -8.37 -31.14 2.64
C CYS A 443 -8.83 -29.80 2.05
N LEU A 444 -7.95 -29.19 1.25
CA LEU A 444 -8.31 -28.02 0.45
C LEU A 444 -9.39 -28.35 -0.58
N GLY A 445 -10.21 -27.35 -0.90
CA GLY A 445 -11.34 -27.48 -1.83
C GLY A 445 -10.98 -27.99 -3.23
N LYS A 446 -12.00 -28.34 -4.02
CA LYS A 446 -11.84 -28.94 -5.37
C LYS A 446 -11.04 -28.08 -6.34
N SER A 447 -11.02 -26.76 -6.15
CA SER A 447 -10.26 -25.81 -6.98
C SER A 447 -8.74 -25.85 -6.73
N LYS A 448 -8.28 -26.52 -5.68
CA LYS A 448 -6.86 -26.66 -5.31
C LYS A 448 -6.44 -28.12 -5.52
N GLY A 449 -5.37 -28.34 -6.30
CA GLY A 449 -4.95 -29.67 -6.74
C GLY A 449 -5.89 -30.28 -7.80
N ARG A 450 -6.26 -29.50 -8.83
CA ARG A 450 -7.10 -29.99 -9.93
C ARG A 450 -6.38 -31.12 -10.66
N LYS A 451 -7.11 -32.18 -11.01
CA LYS A 451 -6.63 -33.24 -11.90
C LYS A 451 -6.81 -32.76 -13.33
N TYR A 452 -5.72 -32.65 -14.06
CA TYR A 452 -5.69 -32.28 -15.47
C TYR A 452 -4.61 -33.10 -16.19
N PRO A 453 -4.67 -33.24 -17.53
CA PRO A 453 -3.66 -33.97 -18.29
C PRO A 453 -2.25 -33.46 -18.03
N GLU A 454 -1.25 -34.30 -18.24
CA GLU A 454 0.14 -33.85 -18.18
C GLU A 454 0.45 -32.87 -19.32
N MET A 455 1.41 -31.98 -19.07
CA MET A 455 1.91 -31.05 -20.07
C MET A 455 2.63 -31.82 -21.18
N SER A 456 2.40 -31.44 -22.44
CA SER A 456 3.04 -32.11 -23.58
C SER A 456 4.57 -31.99 -23.52
N PRO A 457 5.33 -33.01 -23.98
CA PRO A 457 6.79 -32.96 -23.97
C PRO A 457 7.37 -31.77 -24.73
N GLU A 458 6.74 -31.38 -25.85
CA GLU A 458 7.16 -30.25 -26.69
C GLU A 458 7.01 -28.92 -25.94
N SER A 459 5.90 -28.76 -25.21
CA SER A 459 5.66 -27.57 -24.39
C SER A 459 6.64 -27.51 -23.22
N ARG A 460 6.96 -28.65 -22.61
CA ARG A 460 7.93 -28.73 -21.52
C ARG A 460 9.33 -28.35 -22.01
N ALA A 461 9.78 -28.90 -23.15
CA ALA A 461 11.07 -28.59 -23.74
C ALA A 461 11.19 -27.10 -24.12
N PHE A 462 10.15 -26.53 -24.75
CA PHE A 462 10.12 -25.10 -25.06
C PHE A 462 10.26 -24.23 -23.80
N LEU A 463 9.52 -24.55 -22.73
CA LEU A 463 9.57 -23.77 -21.50
C LEU A 463 10.87 -23.96 -20.71
N ALA A 464 11.48 -25.14 -20.77
CA ALA A 464 12.79 -25.38 -20.17
C ALA A 464 13.85 -24.47 -20.80
N GLU A 465 13.86 -24.36 -22.14
CA GLU A 465 14.77 -23.44 -22.83
C GLU A 465 14.40 -21.96 -22.57
N TYR A 466 13.11 -21.61 -22.63
CA TYR A 466 12.66 -20.24 -22.34
C TYR A 466 13.06 -19.73 -20.96
N TYR A 467 12.94 -20.57 -19.92
CA TYR A 467 13.29 -20.21 -18.54
C TYR A 467 14.75 -20.46 -18.18
N ARG A 468 15.58 -20.97 -19.09
CA ARG A 468 16.97 -21.32 -18.82
C ARG A 468 17.75 -20.16 -18.20
N GLU A 469 17.78 -19.01 -18.89
CA GLU A 469 18.48 -17.82 -18.40
C GLU A 469 17.83 -17.28 -17.12
N HIS A 470 16.50 -17.29 -17.02
CA HIS A 470 15.79 -16.87 -15.80
C HIS A 470 16.14 -17.74 -14.57
N ASN A 471 16.29 -19.05 -14.76
CA ASN A 471 16.68 -19.99 -13.72
C ASN A 471 18.15 -19.81 -13.33
N MET A 472 19.02 -19.50 -14.29
CA MET A 472 20.42 -19.15 -14.02
C MET A 472 20.55 -17.85 -13.23
N GLU A 473 19.77 -16.82 -13.56
CA GLU A 473 19.74 -15.59 -12.75
C GLU A 473 19.18 -15.84 -11.35
N LEU A 474 18.16 -16.69 -11.22
CA LEU A 474 17.64 -17.09 -9.92
C LEU A 474 18.70 -17.83 -9.09
N LEU A 475 19.46 -18.74 -9.70
CA LEU A 475 20.56 -19.44 -9.05
C LEU A 475 21.61 -18.45 -8.51
N ARG A 476 22.06 -17.50 -9.36
CA ARG A 476 23.03 -16.47 -8.96
C ARG A 476 22.48 -15.60 -7.83
N LEU A 477 21.21 -15.20 -7.91
CA LEU A 477 20.52 -14.43 -6.89
C LEU A 477 20.47 -15.19 -5.56
N LEU A 478 20.01 -16.43 -5.54
CA LEU A 478 19.88 -17.21 -4.31
C LEU A 478 21.24 -17.51 -3.66
N ASN A 479 22.27 -17.80 -4.47
CA ASN A 479 23.64 -17.96 -3.98
C ASN A 479 24.16 -16.65 -3.35
N ARG A 480 23.94 -15.49 -4.00
CA ARG A 480 24.30 -14.18 -3.46
C ARG A 480 23.60 -13.89 -2.12
N LEU A 481 22.36 -14.33 -1.96
CA LEU A 481 21.57 -14.17 -0.74
C LEU A 481 21.88 -15.21 0.34
N GLY A 482 22.68 -16.24 0.04
CA GLY A 482 22.93 -17.37 0.95
C GLY A 482 21.69 -18.21 1.24
N GLN A 483 20.69 -18.19 0.35
CA GLN A 483 19.42 -18.92 0.52
C GLN A 483 19.54 -20.34 -0.05
N PRO A 484 18.90 -21.35 0.57
CA PRO A 484 18.91 -22.70 0.05
C PRO A 484 18.21 -22.77 -1.32
N LEU A 485 18.83 -23.47 -2.26
CA LEU A 485 18.25 -23.67 -3.60
C LEU A 485 17.05 -24.63 -3.52
N PRO A 486 15.88 -24.27 -4.09
CA PRO A 486 14.74 -25.18 -4.22
C PRO A 486 15.11 -26.48 -4.93
N SER A 487 14.48 -27.60 -4.55
CA SER A 487 14.77 -28.93 -5.08
C SER A 487 14.56 -29.01 -6.59
N TRP A 488 13.48 -28.38 -7.08
CA TRP A 488 13.16 -28.35 -8.51
C TRP A 488 14.22 -27.60 -9.33
N LEU A 489 14.81 -26.53 -8.77
CA LEU A 489 15.84 -25.75 -9.47
C LEU A 489 17.13 -26.54 -9.59
N ARG A 490 17.51 -27.30 -8.55
CA ARG A 490 18.68 -28.20 -8.60
C ARG A 490 18.51 -29.28 -9.68
N GLN A 491 17.33 -29.87 -9.76
CA GLN A 491 17.01 -30.91 -10.73
C GLN A 491 17.07 -30.39 -12.17
N GLU A 492 16.45 -29.25 -12.44
CA GLU A 492 16.50 -28.60 -13.77
C GLU A 492 17.93 -28.30 -14.21
N LEU A 493 18.76 -27.76 -13.31
CA LEU A 493 20.15 -27.42 -13.64
C LEU A 493 21.05 -28.66 -13.82
N GLN A 494 20.78 -29.76 -13.12
CA GLN A 494 21.50 -31.03 -13.29
C GLN A 494 21.21 -31.69 -14.63
N ILE A 495 19.94 -31.67 -15.08
CA ILE A 495 19.54 -32.21 -16.39
C ILE A 495 20.33 -31.53 -17.52
N HIS A 496 20.56 -30.22 -17.40
CA HIS A 496 21.29 -29.46 -18.42
C HIS A 496 22.79 -29.74 -18.47
N LEU A 497 23.43 -30.00 -17.33
CA LEU A 497 24.85 -30.39 -17.28
C LEU A 497 25.10 -31.74 -17.96
N HIS A 498 24.13 -32.65 -17.95
CA HIS A 498 24.22 -33.94 -18.64
C HIS A 498 23.87 -33.88 -20.13
N SER A 499 23.12 -32.86 -20.59
CA SER A 499 22.80 -32.67 -22.02
C SER A 499 23.90 -31.97 -22.83
N CYS A 500 25.00 -31.55 -22.20
CA CYS A 500 26.16 -30.90 -22.84
C CYS A 500 27.36 -31.83 -23.02
N PHE A 501 27.22 -33.14 -22.76
CA PHE A 501 28.26 -34.16 -22.97
C PHE A 501 27.80 -35.23 -23.95
#